data_AF-A0A2V8ISY9-F1
#
_entry.id   AF-A0A2V8ISY9-F1
#
_cell.length_a   1.000
_cell.length_b   1.000
_cell.length_c   1.000
_cell.angle_alpha   90.00
_cell.angle_beta   90.00
_cell.angle_gamma   90.00
#
_symmetry.space_group_name_H-M   'P 1'
#
loop_
_entity.id
_entity.type
_entity.pdbx_description
1 polymer ?
#
loop_
_entity_poly.entity_id
_entity_poly.type
_entity_poly.pdbx_seq_one_letter_code
_entity_poly.pdbx_strand_id
1 'polypeptide(L)'
;MIENLAGDATFLLADQVLPSRQSPFGIFLIDIPAIEPGLVNLRVRGGGMESDPVTLRVAPSDNLFVQNISGQAFYQKIDVTDAGLDLNHPVMVPIRNARIEVLSRSSQSIVSVSQTDQAGHFEVPVSFDANLTVRVVSRLRTAGLRVADNTNLNAIYPISIDIDGRQPNLGVVLADTSRVSGAFNILEIVQRANETIRGADPSIDPSPLTIFWSTKNTRRTGNIAQGFVGTSFFNVANNTAYILGDRNDDSDEFDDSVIAHEYGHMIAARFSRDDSPGGETHLGDVLDPRVAWSEGWANFFSAVVRNDSIWRDDSGPSGVNVYRFDLRDRIPAGDRPGYWSETSVGTLLWEIYEGSDSTGNVRYPFSEIWTAFSDLRNDRFVYLPYFLEHFAARYPAAIDALQAVAQLRSIDFRANVRPSVTMPFPRPMAGNTVTGYVDSVTPHRTNLLQASHYWSFTTTGGAASIRMDITGLGPAGNPNANDLDIFLMDMNGRLLDRSDRGLNGQSELISIRLPAGTYVVEVRGFYIKAETGNVVFNSGDYRLTVAVQ
;
A
#
# COMPACT_ATOMS: atom_id res chain seq x y z
N MET A 1 -16.72 -22.98 25.81
CA MET A 1 -17.57 -22.02 26.53
C MET A 1 -16.65 -20.91 26.98
N ILE A 2 -16.87 -19.68 26.51
CA ILE A 2 -16.08 -18.51 26.89
C ILE A 2 -17.06 -17.55 27.57
N GLU A 3 -16.78 -17.15 28.80
CA GLU A 3 -17.64 -16.32 29.65
C GLU A 3 -17.06 -14.89 29.78
N ASN A 4 -17.92 -13.89 29.99
CA ASN A 4 -17.56 -12.48 30.27
C ASN A 4 -16.82 -11.72 29.14
N LEU A 5 -17.33 -11.78 27.91
CA LEU A 5 -16.83 -10.95 26.81
C LEU A 5 -17.64 -9.64 26.65
N ALA A 6 -16.97 -8.59 26.18
CA ALA A 6 -17.59 -7.34 25.76
C ALA A 6 -18.61 -7.58 24.60
N GLY A 7 -19.58 -6.67 24.43
CA GLY A 7 -20.66 -6.81 23.45
C GLY A 7 -20.24 -6.79 21.97
N ASP A 8 -18.95 -6.59 21.70
CA ASP A 8 -18.31 -6.47 20.38
C ASP A 8 -17.36 -7.64 20.04
N ALA A 9 -17.49 -8.78 20.75
CA ALA A 9 -16.56 -9.89 20.61
C ALA A 9 -16.53 -10.51 19.20
N THR A 10 -15.34 -10.48 18.58
CA THR A 10 -15.05 -11.09 17.27
C THR A 10 -14.17 -12.33 17.47
N PHE A 11 -14.52 -13.43 16.84
CA PHE A 11 -13.78 -14.69 16.97
C PHE A 11 -12.90 -14.91 15.75
N LEU A 12 -11.70 -15.43 15.97
CA LEU A 12 -10.69 -15.65 14.94
C LEU A 12 -10.28 -17.12 14.95
N LEU A 13 -10.55 -17.83 13.86
CA LEU A 13 -10.09 -19.20 13.66
C LEU A 13 -8.90 -19.18 12.72
N ALA A 14 -7.72 -19.45 13.27
CA ALA A 14 -6.45 -19.00 12.72
C ALA A 14 -6.50 -17.49 12.43
N ASP A 15 -6.36 -17.07 11.18
CA ASP A 15 -6.41 -15.69 10.70
C ASP A 15 -7.76 -15.31 10.05
N GLN A 16 -8.79 -16.16 10.14
CA GLN A 16 -10.13 -15.88 9.61
C GLN A 16 -11.09 -15.41 10.69
N VAL A 17 -11.76 -14.27 10.47
CA VAL A 17 -12.88 -13.82 11.30
C VAL A 17 -14.10 -14.74 11.13
N LEU A 18 -14.65 -15.18 12.26
CA LEU A 18 -15.85 -15.98 12.33
C LEU A 18 -17.06 -15.15 12.81
N PRO A 19 -18.23 -15.29 12.15
CA PRO A 19 -19.46 -14.73 12.68
C PRO A 19 -19.84 -15.46 13.98
N SER A 20 -20.25 -14.69 14.99
CA SER A 20 -20.73 -15.22 16.26
C SER A 20 -22.15 -14.75 16.54
N ARG A 21 -22.90 -15.54 17.31
CA ARG A 21 -24.22 -15.17 17.82
C ARG A 21 -24.17 -15.21 19.33
N GLN A 22 -24.52 -14.09 19.96
CA GLN A 22 -24.63 -14.04 21.41
C GLN A 22 -25.92 -14.76 21.86
N SER A 23 -25.75 -15.66 22.80
CA SER A 23 -26.79 -16.41 23.51
C SER A 23 -26.91 -15.85 24.95
N PRO A 24 -28.01 -16.09 25.68
CA PRO A 24 -28.13 -15.65 27.07
C PRO A 24 -26.94 -16.06 27.94
N PHE A 25 -26.69 -15.28 29.00
CA PHE A 25 -25.60 -15.51 29.96
C PHE A 25 -24.17 -15.35 29.38
N GLY A 26 -24.01 -14.58 28.30
CA GLY A 26 -22.68 -14.26 27.75
C GLY A 26 -22.03 -15.41 26.98
N ILE A 27 -22.82 -16.41 26.55
CA ILE A 27 -22.35 -17.52 25.73
C ILE A 27 -22.35 -17.08 24.26
N PHE A 28 -21.27 -17.40 23.53
CA PHE A 28 -21.21 -17.19 22.08
C PHE A 28 -21.30 -18.52 21.35
N LEU A 29 -22.18 -18.56 20.36
CA LEU A 29 -22.30 -19.66 19.41
C LEU A 29 -21.59 -19.25 18.13
N ILE A 30 -20.72 -20.13 17.63
CA ILE A 30 -19.87 -19.88 16.47
C ILE A 30 -19.97 -21.09 15.56
N ASP A 31 -20.25 -20.85 14.28
CA ASP A 31 -20.22 -21.89 13.26
C ASP A 31 -18.78 -22.03 12.73
N ILE A 32 -18.16 -23.17 13.00
CA ILE A 32 -16.82 -23.48 12.49
C ILE A 32 -16.95 -23.94 11.03
N PRO A 33 -16.30 -23.26 10.06
CA PRO A 33 -16.34 -23.69 8.67
C PRO A 33 -15.65 -25.05 8.50
N ALA A 34 -15.95 -25.75 7.39
CA ALA A 34 -15.19 -26.93 7.02
C ALA A 34 -13.70 -26.54 6.89
N ILE A 35 -12.86 -27.19 7.69
CA ILE A 35 -11.43 -26.92 7.77
C ILE A 35 -10.66 -28.23 7.75
N GLU A 36 -9.44 -28.21 7.25
CA GLU A 36 -8.63 -29.42 7.12
C GLU A 36 -8.32 -30.04 8.49
N PRO A 37 -8.19 -31.38 8.57
CA PRO A 37 -7.75 -32.06 9.78
C PRO A 37 -6.42 -31.51 10.29
N GLY A 38 -6.24 -31.50 11.61
CA GLY A 38 -4.99 -31.07 12.25
C GLY A 38 -5.22 -30.20 13.48
N LEU A 39 -4.43 -29.13 13.64
CA LEU A 39 -4.52 -28.18 14.74
C LEU A 39 -4.82 -26.78 14.23
N VAL A 40 -5.77 -26.09 14.87
CA VAL A 40 -6.16 -24.70 14.58
C VAL A 40 -6.24 -23.89 15.86
N ASN A 41 -5.73 -22.65 15.84
CA ASN A 41 -5.89 -21.75 16.98
C ASN A 41 -7.20 -20.98 16.87
N LEU A 42 -7.97 -20.95 17.96
CA LEU A 42 -9.12 -20.06 18.14
C LEU A 42 -8.72 -18.91 19.07
N ARG A 43 -8.99 -17.68 18.67
CA ARG A 43 -8.75 -16.46 19.44
C ARG A 43 -10.04 -15.63 19.52
N VAL A 44 -10.13 -14.77 20.52
CA VAL A 44 -11.23 -13.82 20.67
C VAL A 44 -10.65 -12.42 20.76
N ARG A 45 -11.26 -11.48 20.03
CA ARG A 45 -10.97 -10.06 20.10
C ARG A 45 -12.17 -9.31 20.68
N GLY A 46 -11.93 -8.37 21.57
CA GLY A 46 -12.97 -7.48 22.11
C GLY A 46 -12.36 -6.39 22.97
N GLY A 47 -12.94 -5.18 22.96
CA GLY A 47 -12.43 -4.05 23.76
C GLY A 47 -10.96 -3.68 23.49
N GLY A 48 -10.50 -3.84 22.24
CA GLY A 48 -9.12 -3.53 21.84
C GLY A 48 -8.06 -4.56 22.24
N MET A 49 -8.45 -5.70 22.83
CA MET A 49 -7.55 -6.77 23.23
C MET A 49 -7.85 -8.06 22.44
N GLU A 50 -6.84 -8.91 22.28
CA GLU A 50 -6.95 -10.26 21.71
C GLU A 50 -6.51 -11.28 22.75
N SER A 51 -7.24 -12.40 22.86
CA SER A 51 -6.94 -13.47 23.81
C SER A 51 -5.74 -14.30 23.39
N ASP A 52 -5.14 -15.00 24.35
CA ASP A 52 -4.26 -16.13 24.04
C ASP A 52 -5.00 -17.16 23.17
N PRO A 53 -4.30 -17.85 22.25
CA PRO A 53 -4.91 -18.85 21.40
C PRO A 53 -5.28 -20.11 22.16
N VAL A 54 -6.50 -20.61 21.92
CA VAL A 54 -6.91 -21.97 22.30
C VAL A 54 -6.74 -22.88 21.09
N THR A 55 -5.83 -23.85 21.17
CA THR A 55 -5.63 -24.82 20.08
C THR A 55 -6.73 -25.87 20.07
N LEU A 56 -7.45 -25.95 18.95
CA LEU A 56 -8.47 -26.96 18.67
C LEU A 56 -7.87 -28.07 17.80
N ARG A 57 -8.24 -29.32 18.10
CA ARG A 57 -7.87 -30.49 17.29
C ARG A 57 -9.03 -30.86 16.38
N VAL A 58 -8.79 -30.80 15.07
CA VAL A 58 -9.75 -31.18 14.03
C VAL A 58 -9.41 -32.61 13.60
N ALA A 59 -10.24 -33.57 13.99
CA ALA A 59 -10.04 -34.97 13.66
C ALA A 59 -10.29 -35.24 12.16
N PRO A 60 -9.50 -36.12 11.51
CA PRO A 60 -9.83 -36.65 10.20
C PRO A 60 -11.03 -37.60 10.31
N SER A 61 -11.71 -37.86 9.19
CA SER A 61 -12.91 -38.71 9.14
C SER A 61 -12.67 -40.16 9.61
N ASP A 62 -11.43 -40.63 9.54
CA ASP A 62 -10.99 -41.95 10.00
C ASP A 62 -10.36 -41.94 11.40
N ASN A 63 -10.23 -40.76 12.02
CA ASN A 63 -9.64 -40.51 13.34
C ASN A 63 -8.22 -41.10 13.55
N LEU A 64 -7.42 -41.21 12.48
CA LEU A 64 -6.12 -41.90 12.46
C LEU A 64 -4.92 -41.13 13.04
N PHE A 65 -5.11 -40.02 13.75
CA PHE A 65 -3.97 -39.32 14.35
C PHE A 65 -3.42 -40.09 15.55
N VAL A 66 -2.21 -40.63 15.40
CA VAL A 66 -1.60 -41.53 16.40
C VAL A 66 -0.61 -40.78 17.30
N GLN A 67 0.02 -39.72 16.79
CA GLN A 67 0.95 -38.89 17.56
C GLN A 67 1.06 -37.48 17.00
N ASN A 68 1.69 -36.59 17.77
CA ASN A 68 2.11 -35.27 17.31
C ASN A 68 3.62 -35.28 17.04
N ILE A 69 4.03 -34.61 15.97
CA ILE A 69 5.43 -34.25 15.76
C ILE A 69 5.61 -32.76 16.04
N SER A 70 6.80 -32.39 16.48
CA SER A 70 7.15 -31.00 16.76
C SER A 70 8.30 -30.57 15.85
N GLY A 71 8.40 -29.27 15.60
CA GLY A 71 9.48 -28.75 14.78
C GLY A 71 9.59 -27.25 14.81
N GLN A 72 10.54 -26.75 14.01
CA GLN A 72 10.79 -25.34 13.80
C GLN A 72 10.92 -25.04 12.31
N ALA A 73 10.53 -23.83 11.91
CA ALA A 73 10.63 -23.35 10.55
C ALA A 73 11.38 -22.01 10.49
N PHE A 74 12.37 -21.91 9.62
CA PHE A 74 13.21 -20.74 9.43
C PHE A 74 13.45 -20.45 7.94
N TYR A 75 13.75 -19.19 7.63
CA TYR A 75 14.28 -18.79 6.33
C TYR A 75 15.53 -17.94 6.53
N GLN A 76 16.40 -17.97 5.53
CA GLN A 76 17.58 -17.13 5.50
C GLN A 76 17.22 -15.72 5.00
N LYS A 77 17.33 -14.71 5.85
CA LYS A 77 17.19 -13.31 5.47
C LYS A 77 18.54 -12.73 5.07
N ILE A 78 18.54 -11.96 3.99
CA ILE A 78 19.65 -11.11 3.57
C ILE A 78 19.25 -9.68 3.88
N ASP A 79 20.07 -8.95 4.62
CA ASP A 79 19.79 -7.54 4.92
C ASP A 79 20.28 -6.64 3.79
N VAL A 80 19.55 -5.54 3.56
CA VAL A 80 19.94 -4.47 2.65
C VAL A 80 20.62 -3.38 3.46
N THR A 81 21.91 -3.18 3.21
CA THR A 81 22.75 -2.19 3.89
C THR A 81 23.00 -0.98 3.00
N ASP A 82 23.69 0.05 3.50
CA ASP A 82 24.12 1.17 2.66
C ASP A 82 25.14 0.75 1.57
N ALA A 83 25.69 -0.46 1.64
CA ALA A 83 26.62 -1.03 0.65
C ALA A 83 25.97 -2.07 -0.28
N GLY A 84 24.65 -2.26 -0.20
CA GLY A 84 23.90 -3.26 -0.95
C GLY A 84 23.46 -4.45 -0.09
N LEU A 85 23.01 -5.49 -0.77
CA LEU A 85 22.63 -6.77 -0.17
C LEU A 85 23.84 -7.43 0.51
N ASP A 86 23.73 -7.70 1.81
CA ASP A 86 24.78 -8.38 2.56
C ASP A 86 24.70 -9.90 2.40
N LEU A 87 25.09 -10.36 1.21
CA LEU A 87 25.11 -11.78 0.85
C LEU A 87 26.07 -12.64 1.71
N ASN A 88 27.00 -12.00 2.44
CA ASN A 88 28.02 -12.69 3.21
C ASN A 88 27.61 -12.91 4.68
N HIS A 89 26.65 -12.14 5.20
CA HIS A 89 26.17 -12.26 6.57
C HIS A 89 24.65 -12.49 6.67
N PRO A 90 24.12 -13.54 6.01
CA PRO A 90 22.71 -13.84 6.10
C PRO A 90 22.32 -14.32 7.52
N VAL A 91 21.10 -14.01 7.94
CA VAL A 91 20.57 -14.32 9.27
C VAL A 91 19.40 -15.30 9.17
N MET A 92 19.36 -16.32 10.02
CA MET A 92 18.19 -17.20 10.10
C MET A 92 17.07 -16.52 10.89
N VAL A 93 15.90 -16.35 10.26
CA VAL A 93 14.71 -15.72 10.82
C VAL A 93 13.60 -16.77 10.94
N PRO A 94 12.84 -16.82 12.05
CA PRO A 94 11.72 -17.74 12.18
C PRO A 94 10.60 -17.42 11.18
N ILE A 95 10.00 -18.46 10.60
CA ILE A 95 8.81 -18.32 9.77
C ILE A 95 7.58 -18.28 10.70
N ARG A 96 6.96 -17.12 10.87
CA ARG A 96 5.83 -16.91 11.80
C ARG A 96 4.47 -17.13 11.15
N ASN A 97 3.54 -17.71 11.89
CA ASN A 97 2.12 -17.95 11.55
C ASN A 97 1.87 -18.61 10.18
N ALA A 98 2.90 -19.22 9.60
CA ALA A 98 2.81 -19.84 8.29
C ALA A 98 2.18 -21.23 8.42
N ARG A 99 1.47 -21.62 7.37
CA ARG A 99 0.80 -22.91 7.34
C ARG A 99 1.81 -24.05 7.26
N ILE A 100 1.60 -25.05 8.11
CA ILE A 100 2.24 -26.36 8.04
C ILE A 100 1.28 -27.35 7.40
N GLU A 101 1.76 -28.11 6.43
CA GLU A 101 1.02 -29.18 5.77
C GLU A 101 1.78 -30.50 5.90
N VAL A 102 1.06 -31.55 6.25
CA VAL A 102 1.54 -32.93 6.18
C VAL A 102 0.84 -33.59 5.00
N LEU A 103 1.63 -34.08 4.05
CA LEU A 103 1.16 -34.77 2.87
C LEU A 103 1.49 -36.26 3.00
N SER A 104 0.53 -37.13 2.70
CA SER A 104 0.85 -38.53 2.45
C SER A 104 1.28 -38.67 1.00
N ARG A 105 2.51 -39.15 0.78
CA ARG A 105 3.03 -39.45 -0.56
C ARG A 105 2.32 -40.65 -1.18
N SER A 106 1.76 -41.53 -0.36
CA SER A 106 0.98 -42.70 -0.79
C SER A 106 -0.35 -42.30 -1.45
N SER A 107 -1.09 -41.36 -0.84
CA SER A 107 -2.39 -40.90 -1.35
C SER A 107 -2.32 -39.57 -2.12
N GLN A 108 -1.16 -38.92 -2.15
CA GLN A 108 -0.93 -37.59 -2.73
C GLN A 108 -1.90 -36.51 -2.20
N SER A 109 -2.27 -36.61 -0.93
CA SER A 109 -3.23 -35.70 -0.30
C SER A 109 -2.66 -35.08 0.98
N ILE A 110 -3.13 -33.87 1.31
CA ILE A 110 -2.89 -33.27 2.62
C ILE A 110 -3.71 -34.08 3.64
N VAL A 111 -3.03 -34.58 4.68
CA VAL A 111 -3.63 -35.41 5.73
C VAL A 111 -3.69 -34.70 7.08
N SER A 112 -2.90 -33.63 7.26
CA SER A 112 -2.91 -32.81 8.46
C SER A 112 -2.39 -31.41 8.19
N VAL A 113 -2.92 -30.42 8.92
CA VAL A 113 -2.59 -29.01 8.80
C VAL A 113 -2.40 -28.37 10.17
N SER A 114 -1.35 -27.57 10.31
CA SER A 114 -1.12 -26.74 11.49
C SER A 114 -0.57 -25.38 11.06
N GLN A 115 0.03 -24.64 11.98
CA GLN A 115 0.77 -23.42 11.71
C GLN A 115 1.97 -23.28 12.64
N THR A 116 2.92 -22.45 12.24
CA THR A 116 4.00 -22.01 13.11
C THR A 116 3.53 -20.95 14.11
N ASP A 117 4.20 -20.86 15.25
CA ASP A 117 4.03 -19.78 16.23
C ASP A 117 4.95 -18.58 15.91
N GLN A 118 5.03 -17.63 16.85
CA GLN A 118 5.83 -16.41 16.73
C GLN A 118 7.34 -16.64 16.70
N ALA A 119 7.81 -17.79 17.18
CA ALA A 119 9.21 -18.20 17.18
C ALA A 119 9.50 -19.29 16.12
N GLY A 120 8.54 -19.56 15.22
CA GLY A 120 8.67 -20.54 14.16
C GLY A 120 8.45 -21.99 14.62
N HIS A 121 8.09 -22.23 15.87
CA HIS A 121 7.79 -23.59 16.34
C HIS A 121 6.44 -24.05 15.82
N PHE A 122 6.30 -25.34 15.58
CA PHE A 122 5.01 -25.94 15.28
C PHE A 122 4.86 -27.30 15.93
N GLU A 123 3.61 -27.67 16.15
CA GLU A 123 3.19 -29.02 16.43
C GLU A 123 2.16 -29.43 15.39
N VAL A 124 2.22 -30.66 14.89
CA VAL A 124 1.23 -31.17 13.93
C VAL A 124 0.94 -32.65 14.17
N PRO A 125 -0.34 -33.05 14.24
CA PRO A 125 -0.71 -34.45 14.39
C PRO A 125 -0.45 -35.19 13.09
N VAL A 126 0.08 -36.41 13.18
CA VAL A 126 0.37 -37.27 12.05
C VAL A 126 -0.26 -38.66 12.23
N SER A 127 -0.56 -39.30 11.12
CA SER A 127 -0.93 -40.71 11.08
C SER A 127 0.31 -41.60 11.16
N PHE A 128 0.12 -42.88 11.48
CA PHE A 128 1.18 -43.89 11.47
C PHE A 128 1.50 -44.31 10.02
N ASP A 129 1.99 -43.37 9.21
CA ASP A 129 2.38 -43.56 7.80
C ASP A 129 3.89 -43.32 7.65
N ALA A 130 4.58 -44.25 6.98
CA ALA A 130 6.01 -44.17 6.72
C ALA A 130 6.39 -43.17 5.61
N ASN A 131 5.41 -42.77 4.80
CA ASN A 131 5.60 -42.04 3.57
C ASN A 131 5.01 -40.63 3.66
N LEU A 132 5.36 -39.87 4.69
CA LEU A 132 4.88 -38.51 4.87
C LEU A 132 5.90 -37.48 4.37
N THR A 133 5.40 -36.31 3.99
CA THR A 133 6.18 -35.09 3.75
C THR A 133 5.59 -33.99 4.62
N VAL A 134 6.43 -33.33 5.42
CA VAL A 134 6.04 -32.12 6.16
C VAL A 134 6.57 -30.93 5.38
N ARG A 135 5.73 -29.91 5.19
CA ARG A 135 6.16 -28.65 4.59
C ARG A 135 5.57 -27.43 5.28
N VAL A 136 6.35 -26.37 5.35
CA VAL A 136 5.86 -25.01 5.59
C VAL A 136 5.69 -24.33 4.24
N VAL A 137 4.63 -23.56 4.07
CA VAL A 137 4.30 -22.89 2.80
C VAL A 137 4.19 -21.38 2.97
N SER A 138 4.46 -20.60 1.92
CA SER A 138 4.46 -19.12 1.90
C SER A 138 3.05 -18.50 1.96
N ARG A 139 2.24 -18.94 2.93
CA ARG A 139 0.92 -18.39 3.26
C ARG A 139 0.59 -18.61 4.73
N LEU A 140 -0.34 -17.81 5.24
CA LEU A 140 -0.96 -18.06 6.54
C LEU A 140 -1.80 -19.34 6.53
N ARG A 141 -2.24 -19.77 7.71
CA ARG A 141 -3.02 -21.01 7.86
C ARG A 141 -4.31 -20.97 7.07
N THR A 142 -5.05 -19.86 7.13
CA THR A 142 -6.07 -19.54 6.13
C THR A 142 -5.44 -18.81 4.94
N ALA A 143 -6.10 -18.83 3.79
CA ALA A 143 -5.55 -18.23 2.57
C ALA A 143 -5.66 -16.70 2.53
N GLY A 144 -5.85 -16.03 3.68
CA GLY A 144 -5.98 -14.58 3.79
C GLY A 144 -4.74 -13.84 3.30
N LEU A 145 -3.54 -14.35 3.57
CA LEU A 145 -2.30 -13.77 3.04
C LEU A 145 -1.42 -14.88 2.46
N ARG A 146 -0.96 -14.68 1.22
CA ARG A 146 -0.09 -15.62 0.51
C ARG A 146 0.87 -14.93 -0.44
N VAL A 147 2.04 -15.54 -0.63
CA VAL A 147 3.02 -15.22 -1.66
C VAL A 147 3.08 -16.36 -2.67
N ALA A 148 2.96 -16.06 -3.95
CA ALA A 148 2.82 -17.04 -5.03
C ALA A 148 3.69 -16.69 -6.25
N ASP A 149 4.08 -17.70 -7.01
CA ASP A 149 4.90 -17.55 -8.22
C ASP A 149 4.03 -17.28 -9.45
N ASN A 150 3.93 -16.01 -9.87
CA ASN A 150 3.21 -15.61 -11.08
C ASN A 150 3.77 -16.24 -12.37
N THR A 151 5.02 -16.72 -12.35
CA THR A 151 5.69 -17.35 -13.49
C THR A 151 5.60 -18.87 -13.50
N ASN A 152 4.95 -19.45 -12.48
CA ASN A 152 4.78 -20.88 -12.31
C ASN A 152 3.35 -21.22 -11.85
N LEU A 153 2.36 -20.80 -12.66
CA LEU A 153 0.94 -21.09 -12.43
C LEU A 153 0.43 -20.69 -11.05
N ASN A 154 0.98 -19.60 -10.47
CA ASN A 154 0.66 -19.10 -9.14
C ASN A 154 0.91 -20.13 -8.02
N ALA A 155 1.94 -20.97 -8.18
CA ALA A 155 2.35 -21.96 -7.18
C ALA A 155 2.79 -21.29 -5.87
N ILE A 156 2.46 -21.91 -4.74
CA ILE A 156 2.91 -21.49 -3.40
C ILE A 156 4.29 -22.09 -3.13
N TYR A 157 5.18 -21.31 -2.52
CA TYR A 157 6.54 -21.74 -2.19
C TYR A 157 6.55 -22.65 -0.96
N PRO A 158 7.12 -23.87 -1.05
CA PRO A 158 7.24 -24.77 0.09
C PRO A 158 8.71 -24.95 0.55
N ILE A 159 8.90 -25.14 1.85
CA ILE A 159 10.12 -25.77 2.41
C ILE A 159 9.68 -27.10 2.97
N SER A 160 10.26 -28.20 2.49
CA SER A 160 9.72 -29.54 2.69
C SER A 160 10.79 -30.51 3.19
N ILE A 161 10.37 -31.50 3.97
CA ILE A 161 11.19 -32.65 4.35
C ILE A 161 10.32 -33.91 4.40
N ASP A 162 10.88 -35.02 3.93
CA ASP A 162 10.25 -36.33 4.02
C ASP A 162 10.51 -36.94 5.40
N ILE A 163 9.47 -37.51 6.00
CA ILE A 163 9.54 -38.12 7.33
C ILE A 163 8.86 -39.50 7.34
N ASP A 164 9.23 -40.30 8.34
CA ASP A 164 8.52 -41.51 8.73
C ASP A 164 7.68 -41.22 9.97
N GLY A 165 6.36 -41.09 9.79
CA GLY A 165 5.40 -40.77 10.85
C GLY A 165 5.24 -41.85 11.91
N ARG A 166 5.93 -42.99 11.78
CA ARG A 166 5.98 -44.07 12.78
C ARG A 166 7.05 -43.85 13.85
N GLN A 167 7.99 -42.94 13.62
CA GLN A 167 9.06 -42.65 14.57
C GLN A 167 8.53 -41.77 15.72
N PRO A 168 8.71 -42.16 16.99
CA PRO A 168 8.27 -41.35 18.13
C PRO A 168 9.18 -40.15 18.35
N ASN A 169 8.61 -39.05 18.90
CA ASN A 169 9.33 -37.83 19.29
C ASN A 169 10.17 -37.20 18.16
N LEU A 170 9.67 -37.24 16.93
CA LEU A 170 10.36 -36.64 15.79
C LEU A 170 10.39 -35.12 15.94
N GLY A 171 11.59 -34.56 15.99
CA GLY A 171 11.88 -33.13 15.87
C GLY A 171 12.22 -32.79 14.42
N VAL A 172 11.50 -31.84 13.83
CA VAL A 172 11.68 -31.43 12.43
C VAL A 172 12.24 -30.02 12.34
N VAL A 173 13.24 -29.80 11.48
CA VAL A 173 13.72 -28.46 11.14
C VAL A 173 13.49 -28.22 9.66
N LEU A 174 12.68 -27.21 9.35
CA LEU A 174 12.44 -26.71 7.99
C LEU A 174 13.23 -25.42 7.85
N ALA A 175 14.30 -25.42 7.06
CA ALA A 175 15.11 -24.23 6.83
C ALA A 175 15.38 -24.08 5.35
N ASP A 176 15.20 -22.87 4.82
CA ASP A 176 15.61 -22.52 3.45
C ASP A 176 16.75 -21.51 3.44
N THR A 177 17.77 -21.82 2.65
CA THR A 177 18.94 -20.97 2.38
C THR A 177 19.08 -20.69 0.88
N SER A 178 17.98 -20.82 0.14
CA SER A 178 17.92 -20.54 -1.30
C SER A 178 17.18 -19.23 -1.52
N ARG A 179 16.83 -18.92 -2.78
CA ARG A 179 16.00 -17.75 -3.09
C ARG A 179 14.54 -17.90 -2.63
N VAL A 180 14.09 -19.12 -2.31
CA VAL A 180 12.72 -19.36 -1.79
C VAL A 180 12.46 -18.56 -0.50
N SER A 181 13.50 -18.32 0.29
CA SER A 181 13.49 -17.45 1.47
C SER A 181 12.86 -16.07 1.24
N GLY A 182 13.01 -15.49 0.04
CA GLY A 182 12.41 -14.20 -0.33
C GLY A 182 10.88 -14.20 -0.19
N ALA A 183 10.21 -15.29 -0.58
CA ALA A 183 8.76 -15.42 -0.43
C ALA A 183 8.32 -15.41 1.04
N PHE A 184 9.15 -15.93 1.95
CA PHE A 184 8.89 -15.89 3.39
C PHE A 184 9.22 -14.54 4.02
N ASN A 185 10.22 -13.81 3.50
CA ASN A 185 10.48 -12.43 3.92
C ASN A 185 9.32 -11.49 3.55
N ILE A 186 8.83 -11.57 2.31
CA ILE A 186 7.65 -10.80 1.87
C ILE A 186 6.44 -11.11 2.77
N LEU A 187 6.20 -12.38 3.09
CA LEU A 187 5.13 -12.80 3.99
C LEU A 187 5.31 -12.18 5.40
N GLU A 188 6.53 -12.17 5.93
CA GLU A 188 6.87 -11.61 7.25
C GLU A 188 6.65 -10.08 7.31
N ILE A 189 7.10 -9.33 6.31
CA ILE A 189 6.95 -7.86 6.31
C ILE A 189 5.48 -7.45 6.26
N VAL A 190 4.66 -8.12 5.46
CA VAL A 190 3.23 -7.84 5.41
C VAL A 190 2.51 -8.29 6.70
N GLN A 191 2.99 -9.33 7.39
CA GLN A 191 2.51 -9.66 8.73
C GLN A 191 2.82 -8.55 9.75
N ARG A 192 4.02 -7.97 9.74
CA ARG A 192 4.36 -6.81 10.59
C ARG A 192 3.53 -5.59 10.28
N ALA A 193 3.26 -5.33 9.00
CA ALA A 193 2.38 -4.24 8.59
C ALA A 193 0.95 -4.43 9.13
N ASN A 194 0.42 -5.65 9.03
CA ASN A 194 -0.86 -6.03 9.62
C ASN A 194 -0.90 -5.85 11.15
N GLU A 195 0.19 -6.21 11.84
CA GLU A 195 0.33 -6.01 13.29
C GLU A 195 0.36 -4.52 13.65
N THR A 196 1.08 -3.71 12.87
CA THR A 196 1.18 -2.26 13.05
C THR A 196 -0.19 -1.58 12.93
N ILE A 197 -0.98 -1.93 11.91
CA ILE A 197 -2.33 -1.38 11.71
C ILE A 197 -3.27 -1.82 12.82
N ARG A 198 -3.22 -3.09 13.23
CA ARG A 198 -4.04 -3.57 14.36
C ARG A 198 -3.67 -2.90 15.68
N GLY A 199 -2.40 -2.55 15.86
CA GLY A 199 -1.96 -1.73 17.00
C GLY A 199 -2.52 -0.32 16.97
N ALA A 200 -2.77 0.23 15.77
CA ALA A 200 -3.37 1.55 15.58
C ALA A 200 -4.89 1.54 15.75
N ASP A 201 -5.56 0.55 15.17
CA ASP A 201 -7.00 0.34 15.19
C ASP A 201 -7.33 -1.16 15.30
N PRO A 202 -7.67 -1.65 16.51
CA PRO A 202 -7.98 -3.07 16.74
C PRO A 202 -9.23 -3.57 16.00
N SER A 203 -10.10 -2.67 15.51
CA SER A 203 -11.32 -3.05 14.77
C SER A 203 -11.02 -3.49 13.35
N ILE A 204 -9.81 -3.21 12.85
CA ILE A 204 -9.42 -3.55 11.49
C ILE A 204 -9.13 -5.04 11.36
N ASP A 205 -9.73 -5.63 10.33
CA ASP A 205 -9.35 -6.93 9.78
C ASP A 205 -8.73 -6.72 8.39
N PRO A 206 -7.44 -7.02 8.20
CA PRO A 206 -6.80 -6.88 6.90
C PRO A 206 -7.49 -7.73 5.83
N SER A 207 -7.73 -7.13 4.66
CA SER A 207 -8.34 -7.84 3.53
C SER A 207 -7.42 -8.94 3.00
N PRO A 208 -7.99 -10.03 2.44
CA PRO A 208 -7.19 -11.04 1.79
C PRO A 208 -6.30 -10.46 0.68
N LEU A 209 -5.01 -10.84 0.67
CA LEU A 209 -4.00 -10.34 -0.26
C LEU A 209 -3.18 -11.50 -0.86
N THR A 210 -3.04 -11.48 -2.18
CA THR A 210 -2.08 -12.33 -2.89
C THR A 210 -0.92 -11.48 -3.40
N ILE A 211 0.28 -11.81 -2.98
CA ILE A 211 1.50 -11.16 -3.45
C ILE A 211 2.16 -12.09 -4.45
N PHE A 212 2.48 -11.57 -5.63
CA PHE A 212 3.16 -12.29 -6.67
C PHE A 212 4.63 -11.91 -6.68
N TRP A 213 5.48 -12.91 -6.53
CA TRP A 213 6.92 -12.74 -6.57
C TRP A 213 7.51 -13.93 -7.32
N SER A 214 8.63 -13.70 -8.01
CA SER A 214 9.42 -14.73 -8.66
C SER A 214 10.81 -14.16 -8.92
N THR A 215 11.83 -15.03 -8.92
CA THR A 215 13.18 -14.63 -9.34
C THR A 215 13.25 -14.23 -10.83
N LYS A 216 12.15 -14.37 -11.57
CA LYS A 216 12.00 -13.95 -12.97
C LYS A 216 11.27 -12.61 -13.12
N ASN A 217 10.80 -12.01 -12.03
CA ASN A 217 10.14 -10.70 -12.09
C ASN A 217 11.21 -9.63 -12.36
N THR A 218 11.07 -8.95 -13.50
CA THR A 218 12.03 -7.98 -14.06
C THR A 218 11.37 -6.63 -14.28
N ARG A 219 12.19 -5.58 -14.45
CA ARG A 219 11.75 -4.22 -14.82
C ARG A 219 11.18 -4.09 -16.24
N ARG A 220 11.08 -5.19 -16.99
CA ARG A 220 10.40 -5.19 -18.30
C ARG A 220 8.90 -5.13 -18.07
N THR A 221 8.20 -4.25 -18.78
CA THR A 221 6.73 -4.23 -18.77
C THR A 221 6.17 -5.23 -19.78
N GLY A 222 5.13 -5.98 -19.42
CA GLY A 222 4.41 -6.84 -20.35
C GLY A 222 3.64 -7.97 -19.69
N ASN A 223 3.84 -9.19 -20.18
CA ASN A 223 3.15 -10.36 -19.66
C ASN A 223 3.70 -10.75 -18.28
N ILE A 224 2.91 -10.48 -17.23
CA ILE A 224 3.23 -10.84 -15.84
C ILE A 224 3.49 -12.33 -15.65
N ALA A 225 2.89 -13.23 -16.45
CA ALA A 225 3.16 -14.67 -16.35
C ALA A 225 4.57 -15.06 -16.84
N GLN A 226 5.26 -14.15 -17.56
CA GLN A 226 6.65 -14.30 -17.97
C GLN A 226 7.62 -13.56 -17.04
N GLY A 227 7.10 -12.88 -16.02
CA GLY A 227 7.88 -12.05 -15.11
C GLY A 227 8.16 -10.63 -15.62
N PHE A 228 7.41 -10.14 -16.61
CA PHE A 228 7.54 -8.76 -17.08
C PHE A 228 6.59 -7.86 -16.28
N VAL A 229 7.02 -7.47 -15.07
CA VAL A 229 6.20 -6.71 -14.12
C VAL A 229 6.43 -5.19 -14.19
N GLY A 230 7.58 -4.73 -14.70
CA GLY A 230 7.89 -3.31 -14.87
C GLY A 230 8.48 -2.65 -13.62
N THR A 231 7.78 -2.76 -12.50
CA THR A 231 8.22 -2.32 -11.17
C THR A 231 7.59 -3.22 -10.11
N SER A 232 8.02 -3.12 -8.85
CA SER A 232 7.16 -3.54 -7.73
C SER A 232 5.97 -2.59 -7.63
N PHE A 233 4.77 -3.14 -7.44
CA PHE A 233 3.54 -2.34 -7.31
C PHE A 233 2.42 -3.09 -6.60
N PHE A 234 1.53 -2.34 -5.95
CA PHE A 234 0.20 -2.84 -5.55
C PHE A 234 -0.89 -2.55 -6.59
N ASN A 235 -1.73 -3.55 -6.87
CA ASN A 235 -2.93 -3.45 -7.69
C ASN A 235 -4.20 -3.36 -6.84
N VAL A 236 -4.72 -2.14 -6.73
CA VAL A 236 -5.94 -1.80 -5.97
C VAL A 236 -7.20 -2.51 -6.49
N ALA A 237 -7.25 -2.89 -7.77
CA ALA A 237 -8.47 -3.40 -8.39
C ALA A 237 -8.82 -4.83 -7.96
N ASN A 238 -7.83 -5.64 -7.61
CA ASN A 238 -8.01 -7.07 -7.33
C ASN A 238 -7.30 -7.57 -6.07
N ASN A 239 -6.78 -6.67 -5.22
CA ASN A 239 -6.02 -7.03 -4.01
C ASN A 239 -4.83 -7.94 -4.32
N THR A 240 -3.99 -7.52 -5.26
CA THR A 240 -2.73 -8.22 -5.55
C THR A 240 -1.56 -7.27 -5.55
N ALA A 241 -0.38 -7.72 -5.16
CA ALA A 241 0.87 -6.99 -5.37
C ALA A 241 1.80 -7.80 -6.25
N TYR A 242 2.72 -7.14 -6.93
CA TYR A 242 3.82 -7.75 -7.67
C TYR A 242 5.12 -7.20 -7.12
N ILE A 243 6.08 -8.08 -6.84
CA ILE A 243 7.39 -7.73 -6.29
C ILE A 243 8.47 -8.19 -7.29
N LEU A 244 9.45 -7.34 -7.58
CA LEU A 244 10.61 -7.68 -8.41
C LEU A 244 11.48 -8.76 -7.77
N GLY A 245 12.27 -9.45 -8.57
CA GLY A 245 13.10 -10.56 -8.08
C GLY A 245 14.29 -10.92 -8.96
N ASP A 246 14.61 -10.15 -9.99
CA ASP A 246 15.81 -10.39 -10.79
C ASP A 246 17.02 -9.81 -10.07
N ARG A 247 17.74 -10.66 -9.34
CA ARG A 247 18.95 -10.31 -8.59
C ARG A 247 20.06 -9.68 -9.44
N ASN A 248 19.97 -9.71 -10.78
CA ASN A 248 20.95 -9.05 -11.64
C ASN A 248 20.56 -7.61 -12.01
N ASP A 249 19.36 -7.16 -11.66
CA ASP A 249 18.79 -5.85 -12.02
C ASP A 249 18.11 -5.18 -10.81
N ASP A 250 17.17 -5.87 -10.17
CA ASP A 250 16.36 -5.41 -9.06
C ASP A 250 15.69 -6.61 -8.36
N SER A 251 15.91 -6.75 -7.06
CA SER A 251 15.34 -7.87 -6.29
C SER A 251 14.79 -7.47 -4.93
N ASP A 252 13.59 -6.89 -4.99
CA ASP A 252 12.84 -6.38 -3.84
C ASP A 252 12.42 -7.40 -2.75
N GLU A 253 12.71 -8.70 -2.87
CA GLU A 253 12.27 -9.68 -1.86
C GLU A 253 12.85 -9.45 -0.45
N PHE A 254 13.96 -8.71 -0.36
CA PHE A 254 14.60 -8.33 0.90
C PHE A 254 14.60 -6.82 1.13
N ASP A 255 14.09 -6.04 0.18
CA ASP A 255 13.80 -4.63 0.37
C ASP A 255 12.53 -4.48 1.20
N ASP A 256 12.68 -4.70 2.52
CA ASP A 256 11.60 -4.52 3.48
C ASP A 256 10.92 -3.15 3.33
N SER A 257 11.69 -2.13 2.93
CA SER A 257 11.21 -0.77 2.67
C SER A 257 10.20 -0.76 1.54
N VAL A 258 10.51 -1.40 0.41
CA VAL A 258 9.68 -1.47 -0.79
C VAL A 258 8.45 -2.32 -0.52
N ILE A 259 8.61 -3.50 0.09
CA ILE A 259 7.48 -4.38 0.42
C ILE A 259 6.45 -3.65 1.31
N ALA A 260 6.92 -2.96 2.37
CA ALA A 260 6.03 -2.22 3.26
C ALA A 260 5.48 -0.94 2.62
N HIS A 261 6.22 -0.29 1.72
CA HIS A 261 5.78 0.88 0.95
C HIS A 261 4.60 0.50 0.05
N GLU A 262 4.74 -0.55 -0.76
CA GLU A 262 3.67 -1.03 -1.65
C GLU A 262 2.42 -1.45 -0.87
N TYR A 263 2.63 -2.09 0.27
CA TYR A 263 1.53 -2.40 1.18
C TYR A 263 0.86 -1.12 1.73
N GLY A 264 1.63 -0.07 2.00
CA GLY A 264 1.15 1.25 2.43
C GLY A 264 0.13 1.88 1.46
N HIS A 265 0.33 1.74 0.14
CA HIS A 265 -0.67 2.16 -0.85
C HIS A 265 -1.98 1.38 -0.75
N MET A 266 -1.92 0.06 -0.55
CA MET A 266 -3.12 -0.74 -0.34
C MET A 266 -3.91 -0.23 0.86
N ILE A 267 -3.20 0.05 1.94
CA ILE A 267 -3.79 0.52 3.19
C ILE A 267 -4.46 1.88 3.00
N ALA A 268 -3.85 2.79 2.23
CA ALA A 268 -4.49 4.05 1.84
C ALA A 268 -5.76 3.85 1.02
N ALA A 269 -5.71 2.97 0.01
CA ALA A 269 -6.86 2.68 -0.84
C ALA A 269 -8.02 1.98 -0.11
N ARG A 270 -7.77 1.35 1.04
CA ARG A 270 -8.79 0.56 1.78
C ARG A 270 -9.37 1.32 2.98
N PHE A 271 -8.52 1.98 3.76
CA PHE A 271 -8.90 2.55 5.05
C PHE A 271 -8.94 4.07 5.07
N SER A 272 -8.49 4.70 3.98
CA SER A 272 -8.50 6.15 3.78
C SER A 272 -9.02 6.44 2.37
N ARG A 273 -8.38 7.36 1.66
CA ARG A 273 -8.61 7.68 0.27
C ARG A 273 -7.28 7.90 -0.40
N ASP A 274 -7.10 7.26 -1.55
CA ASP A 274 -6.01 7.54 -2.46
C ASP A 274 -6.57 7.97 -3.81
N ASP A 275 -6.35 9.23 -4.17
CA ASP A 275 -6.76 9.84 -5.45
C ASP A 275 -5.55 10.06 -6.38
N SER A 276 -4.40 9.47 -6.04
CA SER A 276 -3.18 9.54 -6.81
C SER A 276 -3.40 9.01 -8.23
N PRO A 277 -3.03 9.76 -9.29
CA PRO A 277 -2.94 9.21 -10.64
C PRO A 277 -1.78 8.21 -10.82
N GLY A 278 -0.94 8.03 -9.81
CA GLY A 278 0.24 7.16 -9.83
C GLY A 278 1.33 7.65 -10.79
N GLY A 279 2.18 6.72 -11.22
CA GLY A 279 3.29 6.96 -12.13
C GLY A 279 4.63 7.11 -11.41
N GLU A 280 5.72 6.98 -12.16
CA GLU A 280 7.10 7.05 -11.66
C GLU A 280 7.35 8.35 -10.88
N THR A 281 8.11 8.30 -9.79
CA THR A 281 8.50 9.46 -8.98
C THR A 281 9.99 9.46 -8.66
N HIS A 282 10.52 10.65 -8.39
CA HIS A 282 11.93 10.86 -8.06
C HIS A 282 12.10 11.97 -7.03
N LEU A 283 13.20 11.90 -6.28
CA LEU A 283 13.65 12.98 -5.41
C LEU A 283 13.75 14.30 -6.19
N GLY A 284 13.10 15.34 -5.66
CA GLY A 284 13.09 16.69 -6.25
C GLY A 284 12.00 16.95 -7.28
N ASP A 285 11.12 15.98 -7.55
CA ASP A 285 9.93 16.21 -8.35
C ASP A 285 8.98 17.23 -7.71
N VAL A 286 8.31 18.01 -8.57
CA VAL A 286 7.14 18.82 -8.20
C VAL A 286 5.91 18.07 -8.69
N LEU A 287 5.47 17.10 -7.90
CA LEU A 287 4.43 16.14 -8.27
C LEU A 287 3.03 16.77 -8.23
N ASP A 288 2.08 16.13 -8.90
CA ASP A 288 0.68 16.27 -8.51
C ASP A 288 0.56 16.02 -6.99
N PRO A 289 -0.04 16.93 -6.21
CA PRO A 289 -0.08 16.82 -4.75
C PRO A 289 -0.71 15.54 -4.21
N ARG A 290 -1.56 14.88 -5.01
CA ARG A 290 -2.16 13.60 -4.67
C ARG A 290 -1.15 12.46 -4.79
N VAL A 291 -0.25 12.51 -5.79
CA VAL A 291 0.88 11.57 -5.90
C VAL A 291 1.83 11.80 -4.74
N ALA A 292 2.25 13.05 -4.49
CA ALA A 292 3.14 13.37 -3.37
C ALA A 292 2.62 12.83 -2.03
N TRP A 293 1.31 12.96 -1.80
CA TRP A 293 0.66 12.41 -0.62
C TRP A 293 0.73 10.88 -0.57
N SER A 294 0.34 10.19 -1.65
CA SER A 294 0.33 8.74 -1.70
C SER A 294 1.72 8.14 -1.47
N GLU A 295 2.72 8.60 -2.22
CA GLU A 295 4.11 8.12 -2.12
C GLU A 295 4.73 8.46 -0.75
N GLY A 296 4.51 9.67 -0.26
CA GLY A 296 5.05 10.09 1.03
C GLY A 296 4.39 9.37 2.22
N TRP A 297 3.09 9.06 2.13
CA TRP A 297 2.39 8.21 3.08
C TRP A 297 2.98 6.80 3.07
N ALA A 298 3.19 6.20 1.90
CA ALA A 298 3.75 4.86 1.76
C ALA A 298 5.17 4.79 2.35
N ASN A 299 6.01 5.80 2.09
CA ASN A 299 7.33 5.96 2.70
C ASN A 299 7.27 6.04 4.24
N PHE A 300 6.37 6.86 4.77
CA PHE A 300 6.16 6.98 6.22
C PHE A 300 5.68 5.67 6.85
N PHE A 301 4.66 5.05 6.26
CA PHE A 301 4.11 3.80 6.75
C PHE A 301 5.17 2.70 6.77
N SER A 302 5.95 2.57 5.70
CA SER A 302 7.10 1.66 5.62
C SER A 302 8.09 1.87 6.77
N ALA A 303 8.43 3.12 7.08
CA ALA A 303 9.33 3.44 8.18
C ALA A 303 8.76 3.06 9.55
N VAL A 304 7.45 3.27 9.78
CA VAL A 304 6.77 2.86 11.02
C VAL A 304 6.77 1.34 11.18
N VAL A 305 6.42 0.58 10.12
CA VAL A 305 6.38 -0.90 10.15
C VAL A 305 7.75 -1.50 10.47
N ARG A 306 8.81 -0.93 9.91
CA ARG A 306 10.19 -1.39 10.12
C ARG A 306 10.83 -0.83 11.39
N ASN A 307 10.23 0.20 11.99
CA ASN A 307 10.84 1.02 13.03
C ASN A 307 12.23 1.55 12.62
N ASP A 308 12.35 1.99 11.37
CA ASP A 308 13.58 2.51 10.77
C ASP A 308 13.23 3.66 9.81
N SER A 309 13.83 4.84 10.04
CA SER A 309 13.61 6.01 9.19
C SER A 309 14.36 5.94 7.87
N ILE A 310 15.34 5.05 7.75
CA ILE A 310 16.14 4.91 6.55
C ILE A 310 15.42 3.96 5.60
N TRP A 311 15.08 4.47 4.43
CA TRP A 311 14.48 3.71 3.35
C TRP A 311 15.59 3.27 2.39
N ARG A 312 15.54 2.00 1.96
CA ARG A 312 16.53 1.38 1.05
C ARG A 312 15.84 0.51 -0.01
N ASP A 313 16.41 0.51 -1.21
CA ASP A 313 16.04 -0.34 -2.35
C ASP A 313 17.33 -0.76 -3.04
N ASP A 314 17.54 -2.07 -3.15
CA ASP A 314 18.70 -2.65 -3.80
C ASP A 314 18.52 -2.79 -5.31
N SER A 315 19.59 -2.53 -6.05
CA SER A 315 19.56 -2.73 -7.49
C SER A 315 20.92 -3.03 -8.09
N GLY A 316 20.90 -3.32 -9.39
CA GLY A 316 22.06 -3.72 -10.16
C GLY A 316 22.50 -5.16 -9.86
N PRO A 317 23.61 -5.59 -10.48
CA PRO A 317 24.07 -6.97 -10.37
C PRO A 317 24.39 -7.36 -8.92
N SER A 318 23.65 -8.33 -8.38
CA SER A 318 23.74 -8.77 -6.98
C SER A 318 23.37 -7.71 -5.93
N GLY A 319 22.58 -6.70 -6.31
CA GLY A 319 22.07 -5.67 -5.37
C GLY A 319 23.17 -4.79 -4.79
N VAL A 320 24.17 -4.43 -5.60
CA VAL A 320 25.32 -3.63 -5.17
C VAL A 320 25.04 -2.13 -5.15
N ASN A 321 24.00 -1.67 -5.86
CA ASN A 321 23.55 -0.29 -5.80
C ASN A 321 22.42 -0.19 -4.77
N VAL A 322 22.31 0.96 -4.11
CA VAL A 322 21.26 1.22 -3.14
C VAL A 322 20.71 2.61 -3.37
N TYR A 323 19.41 2.70 -3.66
CA TYR A 323 18.69 3.96 -3.51
C TYR A 323 18.34 4.13 -2.03
N ARG A 324 18.75 5.26 -1.44
CA ARG A 324 18.65 5.49 0.01
C ARG A 324 18.21 6.92 0.29
N PHE A 325 17.27 7.07 1.21
CA PHE A 325 16.96 8.35 1.85
C PHE A 325 16.53 8.13 3.30
N ASP A 326 16.66 9.18 4.13
CA ASP A 326 16.24 9.16 5.53
C ASP A 326 15.08 10.12 5.74
N LEU A 327 13.98 9.65 6.31
CA LEU A 327 12.82 10.50 6.64
C LEU A 327 13.13 11.55 7.73
N ARG A 328 14.27 11.45 8.41
CA ARG A 328 14.78 12.47 9.34
C ARG A 328 15.50 13.62 8.64
N ASP A 329 15.85 13.46 7.36
CA ASP A 329 16.56 14.50 6.61
C ASP A 329 15.58 15.62 6.22
N ARG A 330 15.60 16.72 6.99
CA ARG A 330 14.68 17.85 6.81
C ARG A 330 14.89 18.64 5.53
N ILE A 331 16.11 18.64 5.01
CA ILE A 331 16.49 19.34 3.78
C ILE A 331 17.39 18.41 2.97
N PRO A 332 16.83 17.34 2.36
CA PRO A 332 17.62 16.45 1.53
C PRO A 332 18.19 17.21 0.33
N ALA A 333 19.43 16.91 -0.03
CA ALA A 333 20.07 17.56 -1.17
C ALA A 333 19.33 17.21 -2.47
N GLY A 334 19.03 18.22 -3.28
CA GLY A 334 18.33 18.04 -4.56
C GLY A 334 16.80 18.06 -4.48
N ASP A 335 16.22 18.02 -3.28
CA ASP A 335 14.78 18.12 -3.08
C ASP A 335 14.24 19.54 -3.37
N ARG A 336 12.96 19.61 -3.74
CA ARG A 336 12.21 20.84 -3.98
C ARG A 336 11.01 20.88 -3.02
N PRO A 337 11.21 21.33 -1.78
CA PRO A 337 10.24 21.15 -0.70
C PRO A 337 8.92 21.89 -0.97
N GLY A 338 7.82 21.29 -0.52
CA GLY A 338 6.45 21.77 -0.66
C GLY A 338 5.44 20.62 -0.54
N TYR A 339 4.14 20.90 -0.51
CA TYR A 339 3.11 19.85 -0.38
C TYR A 339 2.99 18.94 -1.62
N TRP A 340 3.76 19.23 -2.68
CA TRP A 340 3.94 18.47 -3.92
C TRP A 340 5.18 17.57 -3.91
N SER A 341 5.95 17.54 -2.82
CA SER A 341 7.14 16.69 -2.70
C SER A 341 6.80 15.50 -1.79
N GLU A 342 6.94 14.28 -2.30
CA GLU A 342 6.74 13.04 -1.53
C GLU A 342 7.66 12.99 -0.29
N THR A 343 8.87 13.52 -0.44
CA THR A 343 9.84 13.65 0.65
C THR A 343 9.34 14.60 1.73
N SER A 344 8.63 15.66 1.35
CA SER A 344 8.00 16.57 2.32
C SER A 344 6.90 15.90 3.12
N VAL A 345 6.09 15.09 2.47
CA VAL A 345 5.03 14.31 3.13
C VAL A 345 5.65 13.30 4.10
N GLY A 346 6.60 12.47 3.63
CA GLY A 346 7.25 11.46 4.47
C GLY A 346 7.97 12.06 5.67
N THR A 347 8.78 13.11 5.45
CA THR A 347 9.52 13.81 6.51
C THR A 347 8.57 14.42 7.54
N LEU A 348 7.49 15.06 7.10
CA LEU A 348 6.54 15.71 8.00
C LEU A 348 5.81 14.67 8.87
N LEU A 349 5.33 13.58 8.28
CA LEU A 349 4.65 12.52 9.02
C LEU A 349 5.59 11.84 10.02
N TRP A 350 6.85 11.62 9.64
CA TRP A 350 7.87 11.08 10.52
C TRP A 350 8.20 12.03 11.68
N GLU A 351 8.35 13.32 11.42
CA GLU A 351 8.55 14.34 12.45
C GLU A 351 7.37 14.39 13.43
N ILE A 352 6.11 14.25 12.95
CA ILE A 352 4.91 14.12 13.82
C ILE A 352 5.02 12.87 14.70
N TYR A 353 5.40 11.74 14.12
CA TYR A 353 5.45 10.43 14.78
C TYR A 353 6.54 10.32 15.85
N GLU A 354 7.74 10.86 15.60
CA GLU A 354 8.88 10.75 16.52
C GLU A 354 8.97 11.93 17.50
N GLY A 355 8.46 13.11 17.13
CA GLY A 355 8.68 14.34 17.88
C GLY A 355 9.98 15.05 17.49
N SER A 356 10.11 16.32 17.88
CA SER A 356 11.22 17.19 17.48
C SER A 356 11.31 18.46 18.30
N ASP A 357 12.40 18.60 19.07
CA ASP A 357 12.65 19.78 19.90
C ASP A 357 12.73 21.07 19.08
N SER A 358 13.26 20.99 17.86
CA SER A 358 13.44 22.15 16.98
C SER A 358 12.14 22.74 16.42
N THR A 359 11.08 21.94 16.34
CA THR A 359 9.75 22.41 15.90
C THR A 359 8.77 22.56 17.07
N GLY A 360 9.19 22.17 18.27
CA GLY A 360 8.30 22.04 19.43
C GLY A 360 7.30 20.90 19.29
N ASN A 361 7.49 19.99 18.32
CA ASN A 361 6.60 18.86 18.14
C ASN A 361 6.83 17.80 19.22
N VAL A 362 5.76 17.37 19.88
CA VAL A 362 5.78 16.21 20.76
C VAL A 362 5.51 14.93 19.96
N ARG A 363 5.94 13.78 20.50
CA ARG A 363 5.70 12.49 19.87
C ARG A 363 4.20 12.17 19.81
N TYR A 364 3.68 11.85 18.63
CA TYR A 364 2.32 11.34 18.46
C TYR A 364 2.32 9.84 18.12
N PRO A 365 1.55 9.00 18.82
CA PRO A 365 1.50 7.58 18.51
C PRO A 365 0.87 7.35 17.13
N PHE A 366 1.26 6.25 16.47
CA PHE A 366 0.75 5.92 15.13
C PHE A 366 -0.78 5.80 15.09
N SER A 367 -1.45 5.40 16.18
CA SER A 367 -2.92 5.38 16.30
C SER A 367 -3.58 6.75 16.09
N GLU A 368 -2.93 7.83 16.56
CA GLU A 368 -3.46 9.18 16.43
C GLU A 368 -3.31 9.70 14.99
N ILE A 369 -2.16 9.42 14.37
CA ILE A 369 -1.88 9.71 12.95
C ILE A 369 -2.83 8.90 12.06
N TRP A 370 -2.97 7.61 12.33
CA TRP A 370 -3.88 6.68 11.64
C TRP A 370 -5.33 7.18 11.66
N THR A 371 -5.78 7.73 12.78
CA THR A 371 -7.14 8.24 12.92
C THR A 371 -7.38 9.46 12.03
N ALA A 372 -6.44 10.42 11.99
CA ALA A 372 -6.54 11.56 11.08
C ALA A 372 -6.41 11.14 9.61
N PHE A 373 -5.55 10.15 9.33
CA PHE A 373 -5.39 9.55 8.02
C PHE A 373 -6.69 8.91 7.51
N SER A 374 -7.40 8.15 8.35
CA SER A 374 -8.63 7.45 7.96
C SER A 374 -9.84 8.39 7.79
N ASP A 375 -9.84 9.58 8.39
CA ASP A 375 -10.88 10.60 8.16
C ASP A 375 -10.91 11.10 6.70
N LEU A 376 -9.76 11.06 6.01
CA LEU A 376 -9.61 11.47 4.61
C LEU A 376 -10.47 10.64 3.63
N ARG A 377 -11.02 9.50 4.07
CA ARG A 377 -11.97 8.69 3.28
C ARG A 377 -13.16 9.52 2.74
N ASN A 378 -13.51 10.58 3.47
CA ASN A 378 -14.62 11.48 3.12
C ASN A 378 -14.17 12.65 2.23
N ASP A 379 -12.87 12.85 2.06
CA ASP A 379 -12.29 13.91 1.24
C ASP A 379 -12.04 13.44 -0.19
N ARG A 380 -11.76 14.42 -1.05
CA ARG A 380 -11.62 14.30 -2.49
C ARG A 380 -10.49 15.17 -2.96
N PHE A 381 -9.69 14.68 -3.92
CA PHE A 381 -8.42 15.29 -4.29
C PHE A 381 -7.45 15.33 -3.10
N VAL A 382 -7.35 14.22 -2.37
CA VAL A 382 -6.62 14.13 -1.10
C VAL A 382 -5.13 14.43 -1.30
N TYR A 383 -4.62 15.33 -0.47
CA TYR A 383 -3.22 15.75 -0.43
C TYR A 383 -2.86 16.23 0.99
N LEU A 384 -1.56 16.44 1.25
CA LEU A 384 -1.02 16.66 2.59
C LEU A 384 -1.76 17.70 3.47
N PRO A 385 -2.14 18.90 2.99
CA PRO A 385 -2.84 19.89 3.81
C PRO A 385 -4.18 19.40 4.35
N TYR A 386 -4.92 18.54 3.65
CA TYR A 386 -6.16 17.97 4.20
C TYR A 386 -5.86 17.06 5.39
N PHE A 387 -4.81 16.25 5.34
CA PHE A 387 -4.36 15.49 6.50
C PHE A 387 -4.03 16.41 7.68
N LEU A 388 -3.29 17.50 7.43
CA LEU A 388 -2.94 18.46 8.49
C LEU A 388 -4.16 19.16 9.08
N GLU A 389 -5.19 19.45 8.27
CA GLU A 389 -6.46 19.99 8.75
C GLU A 389 -7.19 19.02 9.68
N HIS A 390 -7.32 17.74 9.30
CA HIS A 390 -7.95 16.73 10.15
C HIS A 390 -7.16 16.47 11.42
N PHE A 391 -5.83 16.39 11.31
CA PHE A 391 -4.97 16.21 12.47
C PHE A 391 -5.08 17.39 13.45
N ALA A 392 -5.03 18.63 12.95
CA ALA A 392 -5.20 19.82 13.77
C ALA A 392 -6.59 19.91 14.42
N ALA A 393 -7.64 19.46 13.73
CA ALA A 393 -9.00 19.44 14.27
C ALA A 393 -9.14 18.44 15.43
N ARG A 394 -8.48 17.28 15.34
CA ARG A 394 -8.46 16.25 16.39
C ARG A 394 -7.54 16.61 17.56
N TYR A 395 -6.40 17.22 17.25
CA TYR A 395 -5.36 17.54 18.23
C TYR A 395 -5.01 19.03 18.19
N PRO A 396 -5.87 19.94 18.70
CA PRO A 396 -5.62 21.37 18.64
C PRO A 396 -4.32 21.83 19.32
N ALA A 397 -3.85 21.08 20.31
CA ALA A 397 -2.56 21.34 20.97
C ALA A 397 -1.35 21.16 20.02
N ALA A 398 -1.52 20.43 18.91
CA ALA A 398 -0.49 20.20 17.91
C ALA A 398 -0.31 21.38 16.93
N ILE A 399 -1.24 22.35 16.89
CA ILE A 399 -1.33 23.33 15.79
C ILE A 399 -0.03 24.11 15.58
N ASP A 400 0.54 24.68 16.65
CA ASP A 400 1.77 25.48 16.54
C ASP A 400 2.95 24.63 16.02
N ALA A 401 3.07 23.40 16.52
CA ALA A 401 4.08 22.46 16.08
C ALA A 401 3.86 22.02 14.62
N LEU A 402 2.63 21.69 14.22
CA LEU A 402 2.30 21.33 12.83
C LEU A 402 2.67 22.44 11.85
N GLN A 403 2.38 23.69 12.20
CA GLN A 403 2.76 24.83 11.37
C GLN A 403 4.28 24.98 11.28
N ALA A 404 5.00 24.77 12.38
CA ALA A 404 6.46 24.79 12.39
C ALA A 404 7.07 23.65 11.53
N VAL A 405 6.55 22.43 11.66
CA VAL A 405 6.99 21.27 10.85
C VAL A 405 6.67 21.48 9.37
N ALA A 406 5.48 21.99 9.02
CA ALA A 406 5.14 22.35 7.65
C ALA A 406 6.09 23.42 7.07
N GLN A 407 6.42 24.44 7.87
CA GLN A 407 7.32 25.51 7.46
C GLN A 407 8.76 25.02 7.20
N LEU A 408 9.24 24.00 7.92
CA LEU A 408 10.54 23.36 7.62
C LEU A 408 10.61 22.82 6.19
N ARG A 409 9.46 22.46 5.63
CA ARG A 409 9.31 21.92 4.28
C ARG A 409 8.71 22.94 3.32
N SER A 410 8.90 24.23 3.61
CA SER A 410 8.45 25.34 2.76
C SER A 410 6.94 25.36 2.49
N ILE A 411 6.13 24.86 3.43
CA ILE A 411 4.66 24.87 3.35
C ILE A 411 4.12 25.89 4.36
N ASP A 412 3.52 26.98 3.86
CA ASP A 412 2.81 27.98 4.69
C ASP A 412 1.41 27.46 5.05
N PHE A 413 1.36 26.46 5.93
CA PHE A 413 0.12 25.86 6.43
C PHE A 413 -0.50 26.67 7.57
N ARG A 414 -1.83 26.79 7.56
CA ARG A 414 -2.65 27.52 8.53
C ARG A 414 -3.90 26.71 8.88
N ALA A 415 -3.89 26.00 10.01
CA ALA A 415 -4.93 25.03 10.42
C ALA A 415 -6.38 25.57 10.44
N ASN A 416 -6.54 26.87 10.74
CA ASN A 416 -7.86 27.52 10.90
C ASN A 416 -8.20 28.53 9.81
N VAL A 417 -7.45 28.52 8.69
CA VAL A 417 -7.72 29.35 7.52
C VAL A 417 -8.21 28.44 6.40
N ARG A 418 -9.12 28.96 5.56
CA ARG A 418 -9.60 28.25 4.37
C ARG A 418 -9.46 29.17 3.15
N PRO A 419 -8.65 28.81 2.14
CA PRO A 419 -7.79 27.61 2.08
C PRO A 419 -6.65 27.60 3.12
N SER A 420 -6.22 26.42 3.56
CA SER A 420 -5.21 26.26 4.63
C SER A 420 -3.77 26.48 4.17
N VAL A 421 -3.56 26.63 2.86
CA VAL A 421 -2.28 26.98 2.22
C VAL A 421 -2.52 28.05 1.17
N THR A 422 -1.49 28.83 0.83
CA THR A 422 -1.58 29.96 -0.12
C THR A 422 -2.01 29.54 -1.52
N MET A 423 -1.61 28.34 -1.96
CA MET A 423 -1.95 27.75 -3.25
C MET A 423 -2.63 26.40 -3.03
N PRO A 424 -3.93 26.34 -2.75
CA PRO A 424 -4.60 25.06 -2.53
C PRO A 424 -4.71 24.25 -3.82
N PHE A 425 -4.98 22.96 -3.65
CA PHE A 425 -5.27 22.03 -4.74
C PHE A 425 -6.66 21.39 -4.50
N PRO A 426 -7.61 21.48 -5.44
CA PRO A 426 -7.62 22.33 -6.65
C PRO A 426 -7.55 23.83 -6.36
N ARG A 427 -7.11 24.64 -7.34
CA ARG A 427 -6.97 26.10 -7.21
C ARG A 427 -8.32 26.81 -7.44
N PRO A 428 -8.83 27.61 -6.50
CA PRO A 428 -10.03 28.42 -6.73
C PRO A 428 -9.82 29.44 -7.84
N MET A 429 -10.79 29.55 -8.76
CA MET A 429 -10.82 30.64 -9.73
C MET A 429 -11.20 31.96 -9.04
N ALA A 430 -10.39 33.01 -9.22
CA ALA A 430 -10.66 34.36 -8.70
C ALA A 430 -11.67 35.16 -9.57
N GLY A 431 -12.35 34.50 -10.50
CA GLY A 431 -13.28 35.07 -11.47
C GLY A 431 -13.69 34.02 -12.50
N ASN A 432 -14.22 34.45 -13.64
CA ASN A 432 -14.70 33.55 -14.68
C ASN A 432 -13.60 33.13 -15.66
N THR A 433 -12.42 33.74 -15.62
CA THR A 433 -11.32 33.47 -16.54
C THR A 433 -10.02 33.29 -15.77
N VAL A 434 -9.26 32.26 -16.15
CA VAL A 434 -7.89 32.01 -15.67
C VAL A 434 -7.00 31.71 -16.86
N THR A 435 -5.72 32.05 -16.73
CA THR A 435 -4.68 31.71 -17.71
C THR A 435 -3.65 30.82 -17.04
N GLY A 436 -3.02 29.96 -17.81
CA GLY A 436 -1.96 29.12 -17.31
C GLY A 436 -1.20 28.48 -18.45
N TYR A 437 -0.28 27.62 -18.06
CA TYR A 437 0.58 26.91 -18.96
C TYR A 437 0.78 25.51 -18.38
N VAL A 438 0.58 24.48 -19.21
CA VAL A 438 0.81 23.07 -18.85
C VAL A 438 1.85 22.46 -19.78
N ASP A 439 2.61 21.51 -19.27
CA ASP A 439 3.65 20.80 -20.01
C ASP A 439 3.92 19.41 -19.46
N SER A 440 3.56 18.44 -20.28
CA SER A 440 3.93 17.04 -20.10
C SER A 440 4.98 16.57 -21.13
N VAL A 441 5.27 17.38 -22.16
CA VAL A 441 6.19 17.05 -23.27
C VAL A 441 7.62 17.04 -22.79
N THR A 442 8.05 18.12 -22.14
CA THR A 442 9.45 18.24 -21.70
C THR A 442 9.85 17.11 -20.75
N PRO A 443 9.05 16.74 -19.73
CA PRO A 443 9.40 15.65 -18.83
C PRO A 443 8.98 14.26 -19.36
N HIS A 444 8.14 14.18 -20.39
CA HIS A 444 7.42 12.95 -20.78
C HIS A 444 6.71 12.27 -19.59
N ARG A 445 6.05 13.08 -18.75
CA ARG A 445 5.37 12.61 -17.53
C ARG A 445 4.00 13.25 -17.34
N THR A 446 3.08 12.46 -16.80
CA THR A 446 1.67 12.83 -16.59
C THR A 446 1.35 13.20 -15.15
N ASN A 447 2.25 12.89 -14.21
CA ASN A 447 2.04 12.97 -12.77
C ASN A 447 2.76 14.14 -12.08
N LEU A 448 3.29 15.08 -12.87
CA LEU A 448 3.87 16.33 -12.36
C LEU A 448 2.81 17.42 -12.24
N LEU A 449 2.97 18.34 -11.28
CA LEU A 449 2.05 19.47 -11.08
C LEU A 449 1.89 20.34 -12.34
N GLN A 450 2.93 20.38 -13.19
CA GLN A 450 2.91 21.11 -14.45
C GLN A 450 2.18 20.37 -15.59
N ALA A 451 1.94 19.07 -15.48
CA ALA A 451 1.30 18.30 -16.55
C ALA A 451 -0.21 18.57 -16.64
N SER A 452 -0.83 18.93 -15.52
CA SER A 452 -2.25 19.29 -15.41
C SER A 452 -2.48 20.40 -14.40
N HIS A 453 -3.40 21.31 -14.71
CA HIS A 453 -3.90 22.32 -13.78
C HIS A 453 -5.35 22.00 -13.38
N TYR A 454 -5.63 22.02 -12.08
CA TYR A 454 -6.97 21.80 -11.53
C TYR A 454 -7.53 23.10 -10.97
N TRP A 455 -8.62 23.60 -11.56
CA TRP A 455 -9.31 24.82 -11.16
C TRP A 455 -10.69 24.52 -10.58
N SER A 456 -11.05 25.12 -9.45
CA SER A 456 -12.39 25.00 -8.87
C SER A 456 -13.23 26.26 -9.05
N PHE A 457 -14.52 26.08 -9.28
CA PHE A 457 -15.51 27.16 -9.34
C PHE A 457 -16.83 26.73 -8.68
N THR A 458 -17.58 27.70 -8.15
CA THR A 458 -18.90 27.47 -7.51
C THR A 458 -19.98 28.18 -8.30
N THR A 459 -21.13 27.52 -8.47
CA THR A 459 -22.30 28.09 -9.15
C THR A 459 -23.59 27.84 -8.37
N THR A 460 -24.59 28.68 -8.56
CA THR A 460 -25.97 28.49 -8.07
C THR A 460 -26.80 27.55 -8.98
N GLY A 461 -26.18 27.04 -10.03
CA GLY A 461 -26.79 26.16 -11.03
C GLY A 461 -27.33 26.94 -12.22
N GLY A 462 -27.31 26.29 -13.40
CA GLY A 462 -27.61 26.96 -14.66
C GLY A 462 -27.02 26.24 -15.87
N ALA A 463 -27.18 26.84 -17.05
CA ALA A 463 -26.47 26.41 -18.25
C ALA A 463 -25.03 26.91 -18.15
N ALA A 464 -24.07 25.98 -18.18
CA ALA A 464 -22.65 26.23 -18.07
C ALA A 464 -21.95 26.04 -19.43
N SER A 465 -21.05 26.96 -19.75
CA SER A 465 -20.10 26.88 -20.85
C SER A 465 -18.69 27.00 -20.30
N ILE A 466 -17.88 25.97 -20.50
CA ILE A 466 -16.48 25.91 -20.07
C ILE A 466 -15.65 25.82 -21.35
N ARG A 467 -14.89 26.88 -21.63
CA ARG A 467 -14.12 27.01 -22.86
C ARG A 467 -12.65 27.22 -22.53
N MET A 468 -11.77 26.46 -23.17
CA MET A 468 -10.33 26.70 -23.11
C MET A 468 -9.84 27.09 -24.51
N ASP A 469 -9.27 28.29 -24.62
CA ASP A 469 -8.54 28.69 -25.82
C ASP A 469 -7.05 28.42 -25.60
N ILE A 470 -6.38 27.78 -26.57
CA ILE A 470 -4.92 27.67 -26.61
C ILE A 470 -4.38 29.01 -27.14
N THR A 471 -3.62 29.73 -26.32
CA THR A 471 -3.16 31.10 -26.59
C THR A 471 -1.71 31.18 -27.01
N GLY A 472 -0.94 30.11 -26.84
CA GLY A 472 0.49 30.05 -27.11
C GLY A 472 0.99 28.62 -27.20
N LEU A 473 2.21 28.46 -27.70
CA LEU A 473 2.89 27.16 -27.78
C LEU A 473 3.65 26.90 -26.49
N GLY A 474 3.79 25.63 -26.09
CA GLY A 474 4.64 25.27 -24.97
C GLY A 474 6.15 25.33 -25.26
N PRO A 475 7.01 24.70 -24.44
CA PRO A 475 8.46 24.79 -24.57
C PRO A 475 8.92 24.30 -25.93
N ALA A 476 10.04 24.86 -26.40
CA ALA A 476 10.54 24.68 -27.76
C ALA A 476 9.60 25.20 -28.88
N GLY A 477 8.42 25.75 -28.56
CA GLY A 477 7.52 26.34 -29.55
C GLY A 477 7.02 25.32 -30.56
N ASN A 478 6.69 24.10 -30.11
CA ASN A 478 6.30 22.99 -30.98
C ASN A 478 4.78 23.04 -31.30
N PRO A 479 4.37 23.43 -32.52
CA PRO A 479 2.95 23.48 -32.88
C PRO A 479 2.33 22.09 -33.06
N ASN A 480 3.13 21.02 -33.08
CA ASN A 480 2.64 19.64 -33.26
C ASN A 480 2.38 18.91 -31.95
N ALA A 481 2.67 19.53 -30.80
CA ALA A 481 2.48 18.99 -29.46
C ALA A 481 1.80 20.02 -28.55
N ASN A 482 0.68 20.56 -29.04
CA ASN A 482 -0.10 21.61 -28.39
C ASN A 482 -1.59 21.32 -28.51
N ASP A 483 -1.95 20.10 -28.16
CA ASP A 483 -3.32 19.59 -28.05
C ASP A 483 -3.63 19.43 -26.56
N LEU A 484 -4.36 20.40 -25.99
CA LEU A 484 -4.69 20.44 -24.57
C LEU A 484 -6.15 20.04 -24.39
N ASP A 485 -6.44 19.26 -23.35
CA ASP A 485 -7.79 18.76 -23.07
C ASP A 485 -8.38 19.41 -21.83
N ILE A 486 -9.71 19.41 -21.75
CA ILE A 486 -10.44 19.79 -20.53
C ILE A 486 -11.37 18.69 -20.03
N PHE A 487 -11.36 18.48 -18.72
CA PHE A 487 -12.23 17.53 -18.02
C PHE A 487 -12.98 18.26 -16.90
N LEU A 488 -14.31 18.15 -16.90
CA LEU A 488 -15.16 18.71 -15.85
C LEU A 488 -15.57 17.62 -14.87
N MET A 489 -15.33 17.85 -13.58
CA MET A 489 -15.69 16.95 -12.49
C MET A 489 -16.55 17.68 -11.44
N ASP A 490 -17.37 16.93 -10.71
CA ASP A 490 -17.89 17.41 -9.43
C ASP A 490 -16.81 17.37 -8.34
N MET A 491 -17.06 17.98 -7.18
CA MET A 491 -16.14 17.90 -6.03
C MET A 491 -15.96 16.47 -5.50
N ASN A 492 -16.78 15.51 -5.93
CA ASN A 492 -16.58 14.10 -5.64
C ASN A 492 -15.62 13.41 -6.64
N GLY A 493 -14.94 14.18 -7.50
CA GLY A 493 -13.99 13.66 -8.48
C GLY A 493 -14.66 12.87 -9.60
N ARG A 494 -15.99 12.87 -9.67
CA ARG A 494 -16.72 12.17 -10.73
C ARG A 494 -16.70 13.02 -11.99
N LEU A 495 -16.20 12.46 -13.08
CA LEU A 495 -16.24 13.09 -14.40
C LEU A 495 -17.70 13.31 -14.84
N LEU A 496 -18.02 14.55 -15.18
CA LEU A 496 -19.33 14.96 -15.69
C LEU A 496 -19.31 15.09 -17.21
N ASP A 497 -18.27 15.71 -17.75
CA ASP A 497 -18.08 15.86 -19.19
C ASP A 497 -16.60 16.15 -19.51
N ARG A 498 -16.23 16.05 -20.79
CA ARG A 498 -14.87 16.34 -21.28
C ARG A 498 -14.89 16.82 -22.72
N SER A 499 -13.83 17.53 -23.09
CA SER A 499 -13.53 17.88 -24.48
C SER A 499 -12.07 17.48 -24.71
N ASP A 500 -11.91 16.36 -25.44
CA ASP A 500 -10.66 15.60 -25.60
C ASP A 500 -10.41 15.15 -27.06
N ARG A 501 -10.93 15.93 -28.01
CA ARG A 501 -10.90 15.60 -29.46
C ARG A 501 -10.44 16.76 -30.32
N GLY A 502 -9.86 17.79 -29.73
CA GLY A 502 -9.19 18.86 -30.46
C GLY A 502 -8.11 18.33 -31.38
N LEU A 503 -7.72 19.18 -32.33
CA LEU A 503 -6.43 19.07 -32.97
C LEU A 503 -5.51 20.13 -32.35
N ASN A 504 -4.20 19.97 -32.55
CA ASN A 504 -3.20 20.96 -32.15
C ASN A 504 -3.65 22.41 -32.38
N GLY A 505 -3.65 23.21 -31.31
CA GLY A 505 -4.02 24.62 -31.31
C GLY A 505 -5.53 24.92 -31.38
N GLN A 506 -6.40 23.91 -31.39
CA GLN A 506 -7.84 24.12 -31.36
C GLN A 506 -8.33 24.40 -29.93
N SER A 507 -9.40 25.18 -29.82
CA SER A 507 -10.05 25.44 -28.53
C SER A 507 -10.93 24.27 -28.12
N GLU A 508 -11.01 24.01 -26.81
CA GLU A 508 -11.91 23.03 -26.23
C GLU A 508 -13.18 23.68 -25.66
N LEU A 509 -14.31 22.97 -25.70
CA LEU A 509 -15.60 23.48 -25.22
C LEU A 509 -16.47 22.38 -24.61
N ILE A 510 -16.85 22.56 -23.36
CA ILE A 510 -17.89 21.80 -22.67
C ILE A 510 -19.14 22.67 -22.52
N SER A 511 -20.32 22.14 -22.89
CA SER A 511 -21.62 22.79 -22.72
C SER A 511 -22.58 21.87 -21.98
N ILE A 512 -22.93 22.21 -20.75
CA ILE A 512 -23.65 21.33 -19.83
C ILE A 512 -24.56 22.12 -18.89
N ARG A 513 -25.62 21.51 -18.34
CA ARG A 513 -26.41 22.12 -17.27
C ARG A 513 -25.94 21.60 -15.91
N LEU A 514 -25.55 22.50 -15.03
CA LEU A 514 -25.03 22.19 -13.70
C LEU A 514 -26.05 22.55 -12.62
N PRO A 515 -26.26 21.69 -11.60
CA PRO A 515 -26.87 22.09 -10.34
C PRO A 515 -26.05 23.13 -9.57
N ALA A 516 -26.62 23.65 -8.48
CA ALA A 516 -25.84 24.41 -7.51
C ALA A 516 -24.77 23.53 -6.88
N GLY A 517 -23.54 24.03 -6.78
CA GLY A 517 -22.42 23.29 -6.23
C GLY A 517 -21.07 23.83 -6.67
N THR A 518 -20.04 23.14 -6.20
CA THR A 518 -18.65 23.38 -6.61
C THR A 518 -18.21 22.29 -7.57
N TYR A 519 -17.42 22.68 -8.57
CA TYR A 519 -16.94 21.83 -9.64
C TYR A 519 -15.45 22.07 -9.88
N VAL A 520 -14.79 21.10 -10.50
CA VAL A 520 -13.36 21.15 -10.84
C VAL A 520 -13.19 21.00 -12.34
N VAL A 521 -12.42 21.88 -12.96
CA VAL A 521 -11.95 21.77 -14.34
C VAL A 521 -10.48 21.40 -14.30
N GLU A 522 -10.15 20.23 -14.85
CA GLU A 522 -8.76 19.89 -15.17
C GLU A 522 -8.45 20.40 -16.59
N VAL A 523 -7.37 21.17 -16.71
CA VAL A 523 -6.71 21.47 -17.99
C VAL A 523 -5.49 20.57 -18.08
N ARG A 524 -5.45 19.69 -19.07
CA ARG A 524 -4.48 18.59 -19.15
C ARG A 524 -3.59 18.75 -20.39
N GLY A 525 -2.29 18.58 -20.20
CA GLY A 525 -1.31 18.61 -21.26
C GLY A 525 -1.00 17.24 -21.86
N PHE A 526 -1.84 16.23 -21.77
CA PHE A 526 -1.59 14.89 -22.31
C PHE A 526 -2.89 14.12 -22.51
N TYR A 527 -2.87 13.07 -23.32
CA TYR A 527 -3.98 12.13 -23.46
C TYR A 527 -3.51 10.71 -23.73
N ILE A 528 -4.41 9.75 -23.58
CA ILE A 528 -4.15 8.34 -23.87
C ILE A 528 -4.90 7.97 -25.15
N LYS A 529 -4.17 7.48 -26.16
CA LYS A 529 -4.78 6.99 -27.40
C LYS A 529 -5.62 5.75 -27.12
N ALA A 530 -6.91 5.80 -27.44
CA ALA A 530 -7.84 4.71 -27.20
C ALA A 530 -7.43 3.40 -27.90
N GLU A 531 -6.77 3.49 -29.06
CA GLU A 531 -6.42 2.32 -29.88
C GLU A 531 -5.16 1.60 -29.40
N THR A 532 -4.23 2.33 -28.77
CA THR A 532 -2.90 1.82 -28.43
C THR A 532 -2.59 1.81 -26.95
N GLY A 533 -3.34 2.59 -26.15
CA GLY A 533 -3.00 2.85 -24.75
C GLY A 533 -1.78 3.75 -24.56
N ASN A 534 -1.15 4.22 -25.64
CA ASN A 534 0.02 5.08 -25.56
C ASN A 534 -0.36 6.49 -25.12
N VAL A 535 0.47 7.06 -24.25
CA VAL A 535 0.37 8.46 -23.83
C VAL A 535 0.91 9.36 -24.95
N VAL A 536 0.18 10.42 -25.27
CA VAL A 536 0.63 11.55 -26.07
C VAL A 536 0.84 12.73 -25.14
N PHE A 537 2.02 13.31 -25.22
CA PHE A 537 2.40 14.46 -24.41
C PHE A 537 2.24 15.75 -25.22
N ASN A 538 1.67 16.77 -24.58
CA ASN A 538 1.41 18.09 -25.12
C ASN A 538 1.80 19.21 -24.13
N SER A 539 1.91 20.42 -24.65
CA SER A 539 2.23 21.61 -23.87
C SER A 539 1.68 22.87 -24.54
N GLY A 540 1.29 23.86 -23.74
CA GLY A 540 0.71 25.08 -24.28
C GLY A 540 0.30 26.09 -23.23
N ASP A 541 0.30 27.37 -23.63
CA ASP A 541 -0.38 28.42 -22.89
C ASP A 541 -1.88 28.34 -23.19
N TYR A 542 -2.70 28.54 -22.16
CA TYR A 542 -4.14 28.52 -22.31
C TYR A 542 -4.82 29.68 -21.58
N ARG A 543 -6.04 29.97 -22.03
CA ARG A 543 -7.03 30.80 -21.35
C ARG A 543 -8.30 29.98 -21.16
N LEU A 544 -8.61 29.63 -19.92
CA LEU A 544 -9.83 28.92 -19.52
C LEU A 544 -10.88 29.93 -19.08
N THR A 545 -12.10 29.82 -19.60
CA THR A 545 -13.26 30.65 -19.24
C THR A 545 -14.44 29.77 -18.84
N VAL A 546 -15.05 30.07 -17.71
CA VAL A 546 -16.25 29.42 -17.17
C VAL A 546 -17.37 30.45 -17.10
N ALA A 547 -18.47 30.21 -17.80
CA ALA A 547 -19.67 31.01 -17.75
C ALA A 547 -20.86 30.14 -17.34
N VAL A 548 -21.60 30.53 -16.30
CA VAL A 548 -22.84 29.87 -15.90
C VAL A 548 -23.98 30.88 -15.88
N GLN A 549 -25.07 30.55 -16.58
CA GLN A 549 -26.27 31.40 -16.75
C GLN A 549 -27.52 30.76 -16.16
#